data_AF-R4K392-F1
#
_entry.id   AF-R4K392-F1
#
_cell.length_a   1.000
_cell.length_b   1.000
_cell.length_c   1.000
_cell.angle_alpha   90.00
_cell.angle_beta   90.00
_cell.angle_gamma   90.00
#
_symmetry.space_group_name_H-M   'P 1'
#
loop_
_entity.id
_entity.type
_entity.pdbx_description
1 polymer ?
#
loop_
_entity_poly.entity_id
_entity_poly.type
_entity_poly.pdbx_seq_one_letter_code
_entity_poly.pdbx_strand_id
1 'polypeptide(L)'
;MDWSSIIKFLISVTSISGVIIYLSKSMFSHVLSKDLEKYKKKLESLNKEYEIKFSKLHEERAKVIRDLYYSLVEMESNYKILFELYIEKLIDYSPLNNIKKKIFDNISLFNNQYKKNRIYFNNDICILCDEINVKFNKIKIGDFITCIENRTQIDEYQVKLSKSLLDEDILKLRNKLEDEFRKILGVI
;
A
#
# COMPACT_ATOMS: atom_id res chain seq x y z
N MET A 1 -5.43 -13.78 89.60
CA MET A 1 -5.18 -13.82 88.15
C MET A 1 -4.35 -12.60 87.80
N ASP A 2 -3.13 -12.80 87.31
CA ASP A 2 -2.16 -11.71 87.15
C ASP A 2 -2.38 -10.97 85.82
N TRP A 3 -3.25 -9.96 85.90
CA TRP A 3 -3.71 -9.18 84.75
C TRP A 3 -2.56 -8.48 83.99
N SER A 4 -1.43 -8.20 84.65
CA SER A 4 -0.28 -7.55 83.99
C SER A 4 0.38 -8.46 82.95
N SER A 5 0.42 -9.77 83.23
CA SER A 5 1.02 -10.78 82.34
C SER A 5 0.15 -11.01 81.10
N ILE A 6 -1.17 -10.98 81.26
CA ILE A 6 -2.14 -11.10 80.16
C ILE A 6 -2.08 -9.88 79.24
N ILE A 7 -1.99 -8.67 79.80
CA ILE A 7 -1.89 -7.42 79.03
C ILE A 7 -0.57 -7.38 78.23
N LYS A 8 0.57 -7.75 78.84
CA LYS A 8 1.86 -7.80 78.14
C LYS A 8 1.88 -8.81 76.98
N PHE A 9 1.21 -9.96 77.15
CA PHE A 9 1.06 -10.96 76.10
C PHE A 9 0.17 -10.46 74.95
N LEU A 10 -0.92 -9.76 75.25
CA LEU A 10 -1.78 -9.17 74.22
C LEU A 10 -1.06 -8.07 73.42
N ILE A 11 -0.24 -7.24 74.09
CA ILE A 11 0.56 -6.20 73.43
C ILE A 11 1.64 -6.82 72.53
N SER A 12 2.29 -7.91 72.96
CA SER A 12 3.33 -8.55 72.15
C SER A 12 2.76 -9.23 70.90
N VAL A 13 1.63 -9.94 71.03
CA VAL A 13 0.94 -10.59 69.90
C VAL A 13 0.41 -9.56 68.90
N THR A 14 -0.19 -8.46 69.38
CA THR A 14 -0.69 -7.39 68.49
C THR A 14 0.45 -6.69 67.75
N SER A 15 1.57 -6.42 68.43
CA SER A 15 2.76 -5.83 67.81
C SER A 15 3.35 -6.72 66.71
N ILE A 16 3.52 -8.01 66.98
CA ILE A 16 4.08 -8.97 66.01
C ILE A 16 3.13 -9.16 64.83
N SER A 17 1.82 -9.28 65.09
CA SER A 17 0.82 -9.43 64.02
C SER A 17 0.78 -8.21 63.09
N GLY A 18 0.93 -6.98 63.63
CA GLY A 18 1.03 -5.76 62.84
C GLY A 18 2.23 -5.75 61.91
N VAL A 19 3.41 -6.18 62.40
CA VAL A 19 4.63 -6.28 61.59
C VAL A 19 4.48 -7.32 60.48
N ILE A 20 3.89 -8.48 60.77
CA ILE A 20 3.64 -9.53 59.78
C ILE A 20 2.67 -9.03 58.70
N ILE A 21 1.55 -8.41 59.09
CA ILE A 21 0.57 -7.85 58.13
C ILE A 21 1.23 -6.78 57.24
N TYR A 22 2.06 -5.91 57.84
CA TYR A 22 2.78 -4.88 57.10
C TYR A 22 3.78 -5.48 56.10
N LEU A 23 4.58 -6.48 56.53
CA LEU A 23 5.55 -7.15 55.66
C LEU A 23 4.87 -7.93 54.55
N SER A 24 3.81 -8.68 54.84
CA SER A 24 3.02 -9.38 53.83
C SER A 24 2.43 -8.41 52.81
N LYS A 25 1.82 -7.30 53.27
CA LYS A 25 1.28 -6.27 52.37
C LYS A 25 2.36 -5.63 51.51
N SER A 26 3.52 -5.33 52.11
CA SER A 26 4.66 -4.74 51.42
C SER A 26 5.21 -5.67 50.33
N MET A 27 5.48 -6.95 50.67
CA MET A 27 5.92 -7.95 49.69
C MET A 27 4.92 -8.14 48.56
N PHE A 28 3.63 -8.27 48.88
CA PHE A 28 2.58 -8.44 47.87
C PHE A 28 2.51 -7.22 46.95
N SER A 29 2.56 -6.01 47.50
CA SER A 29 2.55 -4.77 46.72
C SER A 29 3.77 -4.65 45.80
N HIS A 30 4.95 -5.08 46.26
CA HIS A 30 6.19 -4.99 45.51
C HIS A 30 6.27 -6.01 44.37
N VAL A 31 5.78 -7.24 44.61
CA VAL A 31 5.64 -8.25 43.56
C VAL A 31 4.62 -7.79 42.51
N LEU A 32 3.45 -7.30 42.95
CA LEU A 32 2.40 -6.82 42.05
C LEU A 32 2.87 -5.62 41.21
N SER A 33 3.61 -4.67 41.82
CA SER A 33 4.16 -3.52 41.10
C SER A 33 5.20 -3.93 40.08
N LYS A 34 6.06 -4.90 40.41
CA LYS A 34 7.09 -5.41 39.50
C LYS A 34 6.48 -6.14 38.31
N ASP A 35 5.45 -6.95 38.54
CA ASP A 35 4.71 -7.62 37.47
C ASP A 35 3.97 -6.62 36.59
N LEU A 36 3.29 -5.63 37.19
CA LEU A 36 2.65 -4.54 36.44
C LEU A 36 3.65 -3.77 35.58
N GLU A 37 4.83 -3.44 36.11
CA GLU A 37 5.87 -2.74 35.35
C GLU A 37 6.40 -3.61 34.20
N LYS A 38 6.56 -4.92 34.42
CA LYS A 38 6.95 -5.87 33.37
C LYS A 38 5.89 -5.98 32.28
N TYR A 39 4.60 -6.04 32.64
CA TYR A 39 3.50 -6.04 31.67
C TYR A 39 3.44 -4.72 30.89
N LYS A 40 3.58 -3.57 31.56
CA LYS A 40 3.64 -2.25 30.89
C LYS A 40 4.79 -2.18 29.90
N LYS A 41 6.00 -2.59 30.28
CA LYS A 41 7.17 -2.63 29.38
C LYS A 41 6.95 -3.56 28.20
N LYS A 42 6.32 -4.72 28.41
CA LYS A 42 5.99 -5.66 27.33
C LYS A 42 4.97 -5.06 26.35
N LEU A 43 3.93 -4.40 26.85
CA LEU A 43 2.94 -3.69 26.05
C LEU A 43 3.57 -2.55 25.24
N GLU A 44 4.43 -1.74 25.87
CA GLU A 44 5.13 -0.65 25.20
C GLU A 44 6.07 -1.18 24.09
N SER A 45 6.81 -2.26 24.37
CA SER A 45 7.66 -2.91 23.37
C SER A 45 6.86 -3.46 22.19
N LEU A 46 5.72 -4.11 22.45
CA LEU A 46 4.85 -4.62 21.39
C LEU A 46 4.27 -3.47 20.57
N ASN A 47 3.81 -2.39 21.22
CA ASN A 47 3.30 -1.22 20.52
C ASN A 47 4.36 -0.59 19.61
N LYS A 48 5.60 -0.44 20.09
CA LYS A 48 6.72 0.04 19.26
C LYS A 48 7.00 -0.89 18.08
N GLU A 49 6.98 -2.21 18.30
CA GLU A 49 7.18 -3.18 17.22
C GLU A 49 6.06 -3.09 16.16
N TYR A 50 4.80 -2.97 16.60
CA TYR A 50 3.67 -2.77 15.70
C TYR A 50 3.78 -1.46 14.93
N GLU A 51 4.14 -0.36 15.59
CA GLU A 51 4.33 0.95 14.97
C GLU A 51 5.43 0.91 13.90
N ILE A 52 6.56 0.27 14.17
CA ILE A 52 7.66 0.10 13.20
C ILE A 52 7.21 -0.76 12.01
N LYS A 53 6.58 -1.91 12.27
CA LYS A 53 6.11 -2.80 11.20
C LYS A 53 5.05 -2.12 10.33
N PHE A 54 4.13 -1.41 10.96
CA PHE A 54 3.10 -0.64 10.29
C PHE A 54 3.71 0.45 9.43
N SER A 55 4.64 1.24 9.99
CA SER A 55 5.34 2.31 9.25
C SER A 55 6.06 1.76 8.04
N LYS A 56 6.80 0.66 8.19
CA LYS A 56 7.51 0.01 7.09
C LYS A 56 6.56 -0.54 6.02
N LEU A 57 5.44 -1.14 6.43
CA LEU A 57 4.44 -1.64 5.49
C LEU A 57 3.80 -0.50 4.69
N HIS A 58 3.49 0.61 5.36
CA HIS A 58 2.95 1.80 4.70
C HIS A 58 3.95 2.44 3.74
N GLU A 59 5.23 2.49 4.12
CA GLU A 59 6.31 2.97 3.26
C GLU A 59 6.44 2.09 2.00
N GLU A 60 6.50 0.77 2.15
CA GLU A 60 6.57 -0.16 1.02
C GLU A 60 5.33 -0.05 0.13
N ARG A 61 4.14 0.06 0.73
CA ARG A 61 2.89 0.23 -0.03
C ARG A 61 2.86 1.55 -0.81
N ALA A 62 3.32 2.64 -0.21
CA ALA A 62 3.44 3.94 -0.89
C ALA A 62 4.41 3.84 -2.07
N LYS A 63 5.58 3.22 -1.87
CA LYS A 63 6.57 3.00 -2.93
C LYS A 63 5.99 2.19 -4.09
N VAL A 64 5.32 1.08 -3.80
CA VAL A 64 4.67 0.23 -4.80
C VAL A 64 3.61 0.99 -5.60
N ILE A 65 2.75 1.78 -4.93
CA ILE A 65 1.72 2.59 -5.61
C ILE A 65 2.36 3.65 -6.50
N ARG A 66 3.38 4.35 -5.99
CA ARG A 66 4.13 5.35 -6.76
C ARG A 66 4.77 4.74 -8.01
N ASP A 67 5.42 3.59 -7.87
CA ASP A 67 6.12 2.94 -8.99
C ASP A 67 5.12 2.47 -10.06
N LEU A 68 3.97 1.93 -9.66
CA LEU A 68 2.89 1.56 -10.59
C LEU A 68 2.25 2.79 -11.26
N TYR A 69 2.03 3.87 -10.51
CA TYR A 69 1.53 5.14 -11.04
C TYR A 69 2.48 5.69 -12.11
N TYR A 70 3.79 5.68 -11.82
CA TYR A 70 4.81 6.15 -12.75
C TYR A 70 4.77 5.37 -14.07
N SER A 71 4.75 4.03 -14.02
CA SER A 71 4.69 3.21 -15.24
C SER A 71 3.36 3.36 -15.99
N LEU A 72 2.24 3.56 -15.28
CA LEU A 72 0.94 3.87 -15.90
C LEU A 72 1.01 5.17 -16.70
N VAL A 73 1.57 6.24 -16.14
CA VAL A 73 1.71 7.54 -16.81
C VAL A 73 2.65 7.46 -18.01
N GLU A 74 3.78 6.76 -17.89
CA GLU A 74 4.69 6.55 -19.03
C GLU A 74 4.04 5.74 -20.15
N MET A 75 3.26 4.72 -19.80
CA MET A 75 2.49 3.93 -20.76
C MET A 75 1.41 4.79 -21.44
N GLU A 76 0.63 5.56 -20.67
CA GLU A 76 -0.40 6.48 -21.16
C GLU A 76 0.20 7.48 -22.16
N SER A 77 1.31 8.13 -21.79
CA SER A 77 1.97 9.15 -22.61
C SER A 77 2.42 8.60 -23.96
N ASN A 78 3.12 7.45 -23.98
CA ASN A 78 3.57 6.85 -25.23
C ASN A 78 2.41 6.34 -26.09
N TYR A 79 1.34 5.86 -25.45
CA TYR A 79 0.16 5.40 -26.17
C TYR A 79 -0.63 6.58 -26.78
N LYS A 80 -0.74 7.70 -26.06
CA LYS A 80 -1.31 8.96 -26.59
C LYS A 80 -0.55 9.47 -27.80
N ILE A 81 0.78 9.47 -27.75
CA ILE A 81 1.63 9.85 -28.90
C ILE A 81 1.27 9.00 -30.13
N LEU A 82 1.18 7.68 -30.00
CA LEU A 82 0.79 6.81 -31.12
C LEU A 82 -0.60 7.16 -31.67
N PHE A 83 -1.55 7.42 -30.78
CA PHE A 83 -2.92 7.73 -31.16
C PHE A 83 -3.03 9.11 -31.84
N GLU A 84 -2.32 10.12 -31.34
CA GLU A 84 -2.21 11.45 -31.94
C GLU A 84 -1.56 11.39 -33.33
N LEU A 85 -0.46 10.65 -33.48
CA LEU A 85 0.17 10.43 -34.79
C LEU A 85 -0.80 9.82 -35.81
N TYR A 86 -1.67 8.91 -35.36
CA TYR A 86 -2.72 8.33 -36.20
C TYR A 86 -3.81 9.35 -36.57
N ILE A 87 -4.33 10.10 -35.60
CA ILE A 87 -5.44 11.05 -35.79
C ILE A 87 -5.00 12.25 -36.64
N GLU A 88 -3.86 12.85 -36.31
CA GLU A 88 -3.36 14.06 -36.95
C GLU A 88 -2.64 13.78 -38.27
N LYS A 89 -2.39 12.50 -38.59
CA LYS A 89 -1.63 12.06 -39.77
C LYS A 89 -0.27 12.76 -39.87
N LEU A 90 0.36 13.07 -38.74
CA LEU A 90 1.63 13.80 -38.68
C LEU A 90 2.74 12.98 -39.34
N ILE A 91 3.54 13.66 -40.17
CA ILE A 91 4.44 13.07 -41.17
C ILE A 91 5.87 12.89 -40.63
N ASP A 92 6.21 13.41 -39.45
CA ASP A 92 7.60 13.38 -39.02
C ASP A 92 7.99 12.01 -38.45
N TYR A 93 8.74 11.26 -39.26
CA TYR A 93 9.26 9.92 -39.03
C TYR A 93 10.35 9.93 -37.93
N SER A 94 10.00 10.28 -36.69
CA SER A 94 10.70 9.69 -35.55
C SER A 94 10.47 8.18 -35.62
N PRO A 95 11.48 7.32 -35.41
CA PRO A 95 11.36 5.92 -35.81
C PRO A 95 10.15 5.28 -35.11
N LEU A 96 9.09 5.00 -35.88
CA LEU A 96 7.87 4.34 -35.38
C LEU A 96 8.22 3.02 -34.68
N ASN A 97 9.31 2.38 -35.11
CA ASN A 97 9.91 1.24 -34.42
C ASN A 97 10.36 1.53 -32.98
N ASN A 98 10.91 2.71 -32.71
CA ASN A 98 11.26 3.15 -31.35
C ASN A 98 10.00 3.43 -30.52
N ILE A 99 8.98 4.07 -31.11
CA ILE A 99 7.68 4.28 -30.44
C ILE A 99 7.03 2.95 -30.11
N LYS A 100 6.96 2.03 -31.08
CA LYS A 100 6.50 0.66 -30.93
C LYS A 100 7.20 -0.01 -29.75
N LYS A 101 8.53 -0.01 -29.76
CA LYS A 101 9.35 -0.63 -28.73
C LYS A 101 9.05 -0.02 -27.36
N LYS A 102 9.04 1.31 -27.24
CA LYS A 102 8.71 2.01 -25.99
C LYS A 102 7.33 1.65 -25.45
N ILE A 103 6.32 1.56 -26.32
CA ILE A 103 4.97 1.17 -25.90
C ILE A 103 4.96 -0.26 -25.35
N PHE A 104 5.56 -1.22 -26.06
CA PHE A 104 5.65 -2.60 -25.58
C PHE A 104 6.45 -2.73 -24.28
N ASP A 105 7.59 -2.02 -24.18
CA ASP A 105 8.42 -2.00 -22.99
C ASP A 105 7.64 -1.44 -21.79
N ASN A 106 6.89 -0.35 -21.97
CA ASN A 106 6.10 0.27 -20.90
C ASN A 106 4.89 -0.57 -20.49
N ILE A 107 4.18 -1.17 -21.46
CA ILE A 107 3.08 -2.10 -21.16
C ILE A 107 3.61 -3.30 -20.38
N SER A 108 4.76 -3.84 -20.78
CA SER A 108 5.43 -4.95 -20.08
C SER A 108 5.85 -4.54 -18.67
N LEU A 109 6.44 -3.36 -18.51
CA LEU A 109 6.86 -2.82 -17.22
C LEU A 109 5.67 -2.65 -16.26
N PHE A 110 4.61 -1.98 -16.72
CA PHE A 110 3.36 -1.80 -15.97
C PHE A 110 2.78 -3.14 -15.52
N ASN A 111 2.63 -4.08 -16.47
CA ASN A 111 2.14 -5.43 -16.19
C ASN A 111 2.97 -6.17 -15.14
N ASN A 112 4.30 -6.11 -15.27
CA ASN A 112 5.22 -6.79 -14.37
C ASN A 112 5.18 -6.19 -12.96
N GLN A 113 5.16 -4.87 -12.86
CA GLN A 113 5.03 -4.16 -11.58
C GLN A 113 3.70 -4.47 -10.90
N TYR A 114 2.58 -4.44 -11.64
CA TYR A 114 1.28 -4.80 -11.11
C TYR A 114 1.25 -6.27 -10.62
N LYS A 115 1.64 -7.22 -11.47
CA LYS A 115 1.55 -8.66 -11.14
C LYS A 115 2.42 -9.05 -9.95
N LYS A 116 3.65 -8.53 -9.87
CA LYS A 116 4.56 -8.81 -8.75
C LYS A 116 4.07 -8.24 -7.43
N ASN A 117 3.37 -7.10 -7.48
CA ASN A 117 2.97 -6.36 -6.30
C ASN A 117 1.46 -6.41 -6.02
N ARG A 118 0.73 -7.33 -6.67
CA ARG A 118 -0.75 -7.38 -6.63
C ARG A 118 -1.32 -7.34 -5.20
N ILE A 119 -0.64 -7.99 -4.25
CA ILE A 119 -1.04 -8.08 -2.84
C ILE A 119 -1.05 -6.74 -2.09
N TYR A 120 -0.38 -5.71 -2.62
CA TYR A 120 -0.31 -4.38 -1.99
C TYR A 120 -1.46 -3.46 -2.40
N PHE A 121 -2.24 -3.85 -3.39
CA PHE A 121 -3.34 -3.05 -3.92
C PHE A 121 -4.69 -3.51 -3.36
N ASN A 122 -5.63 -2.57 -3.27
CA ASN A 122 -7.00 -2.92 -2.98
C ASN A 122 -7.65 -3.61 -4.20
N ASN A 123 -8.81 -4.22 -3.98
CA ASN A 123 -9.50 -5.00 -5.01
C ASN A 123 -9.93 -4.14 -6.22
N ASP A 124 -10.37 -2.91 -5.99
CA ASP A 124 -10.77 -1.97 -7.06
C ASP A 124 -9.63 -1.71 -8.04
N ILE A 125 -8.42 -1.41 -7.54
CA ILE A 125 -7.22 -1.20 -8.36
C ILE A 125 -6.88 -2.47 -9.14
N CYS A 126 -6.97 -3.64 -8.50
CA CYS A 126 -6.69 -4.92 -9.16
C CYS A 126 -7.64 -5.16 -10.34
N ILE A 127 -8.94 -4.92 -10.14
CA ILE A 127 -9.96 -5.07 -11.19
C ILE A 127 -9.64 -4.14 -12.37
N LEU A 128 -9.37 -2.86 -12.10
CA LEU A 128 -9.04 -1.89 -13.15
C LEU A 128 -7.77 -2.27 -13.92
N CYS A 129 -6.72 -2.71 -13.22
CA CYS A 129 -5.50 -3.21 -13.86
C CYS A 129 -5.79 -4.43 -14.75
N ASP A 130 -6.58 -5.38 -14.27
CA ASP A 130 -6.94 -6.60 -15.02
C ASP A 130 -7.76 -6.23 -16.28
N GLU A 131 -8.72 -5.31 -16.18
CA GLU A 131 -9.52 -4.80 -17.30
C GLU A 131 -8.67 -4.07 -18.35
N ILE A 132 -7.78 -3.18 -17.90
CA ILE A 132 -6.82 -2.46 -18.74
C ILE A 132 -5.94 -3.46 -19.51
N ASN A 133 -5.41 -4.48 -18.84
CA ASN A 133 -4.58 -5.51 -19.47
C ASN A 133 -5.35 -6.30 -20.54
N VAL A 134 -6.62 -6.63 -20.28
CA VAL A 134 -7.48 -7.28 -21.27
C VAL A 134 -7.68 -6.38 -22.50
N LYS A 135 -7.93 -5.09 -22.30
CA LYS A 135 -8.10 -4.13 -23.40
C LYS A 135 -6.81 -3.95 -24.20
N PHE A 136 -5.66 -3.81 -23.55
CA PHE A 136 -4.36 -3.75 -24.23
C PHE A 136 -4.09 -4.98 -25.09
N ASN A 137 -4.40 -6.18 -24.60
CA ASN A 137 -4.21 -7.42 -25.36
C ASN A 137 -5.13 -7.50 -26.60
N LYS A 138 -6.29 -6.82 -26.58
CA LYS A 138 -7.23 -6.76 -27.71
C LYS A 138 -6.84 -5.69 -28.73
N ILE A 139 -6.08 -4.68 -28.31
CA ILE A 139 -5.60 -3.60 -29.16
C ILE A 139 -4.41 -4.10 -29.97
N LYS A 140 -4.52 -4.01 -31.29
CA LYS A 140 -3.45 -4.40 -32.21
C LYS A 140 -2.56 -3.19 -32.48
N ILE A 141 -1.62 -2.91 -31.56
CA ILE A 141 -0.65 -1.80 -31.70
C ILE A 141 0.12 -1.88 -33.03
N GLY A 142 0.42 -3.10 -33.50
CA GLY A 142 1.04 -3.30 -34.82
C GLY A 142 0.21 -2.72 -35.95
N ASP A 143 -1.11 -2.91 -35.93
CA ASP A 143 -2.03 -2.43 -36.96
C ASP A 143 -2.07 -0.89 -36.98
N PHE A 144 -2.04 -0.23 -35.81
CA PHE A 144 -1.91 1.23 -35.73
C PHE A 144 -0.66 1.73 -36.45
N ILE A 145 0.49 1.12 -36.18
CA ILE A 145 1.77 1.52 -36.80
C ILE A 145 1.74 1.28 -38.30
N THR A 146 1.30 0.10 -38.74
CA THR A 146 1.18 -0.22 -40.17
C THR A 146 0.20 0.71 -40.88
N CYS A 147 -0.89 1.12 -40.23
CA CYS A 147 -1.83 2.08 -40.78
C CYS A 147 -1.26 3.49 -40.89
N ILE A 148 -0.47 3.93 -39.90
CA ILE A 148 0.25 5.20 -39.96
C ILE A 148 1.26 5.18 -41.13
N GLU A 149 2.05 4.10 -41.25
CA GLU A 149 3.07 3.94 -42.30
C GLU A 149 2.46 3.93 -43.71
N ASN A 150 1.38 3.16 -43.90
CA ASN A 150 0.74 2.97 -45.21
C ASN A 150 -0.38 3.98 -45.50
N ARG A 151 -0.66 4.89 -44.56
CA ARG A 151 -1.76 5.88 -44.65
C ARG A 151 -3.13 5.25 -44.87
N THR A 152 -3.35 4.09 -44.24
CA THR A 152 -4.62 3.38 -44.29
C THR A 152 -5.48 3.69 -43.07
N GLN A 153 -6.78 3.41 -43.17
CA GLN A 153 -7.66 3.47 -42.01
C GLN A 153 -7.46 2.24 -41.15
N ILE A 154 -7.49 2.45 -39.83
CA ILE A 154 -7.59 1.34 -38.89
C ILE A 154 -9.07 1.02 -38.68
N ASP A 155 -9.34 -0.22 -38.28
CA ASP A 155 -10.67 -0.68 -37.89
C ASP A 155 -11.30 0.25 -36.82
N GLU A 156 -12.54 0.68 -37.04
CA GLU A 156 -13.26 1.62 -36.17
C GLU A 156 -13.36 1.09 -34.73
N TYR A 157 -13.52 -0.22 -34.58
CA TYR A 157 -13.52 -0.86 -33.26
C TYR A 157 -12.18 -0.69 -32.54
N GLN A 158 -11.04 -0.76 -33.24
CA GLN A 158 -9.72 -0.49 -32.64
C GLN A 158 -9.62 0.97 -32.16
N VAL A 159 -10.05 1.94 -32.98
CA VAL A 159 -10.06 3.37 -32.59
C VAL A 159 -10.90 3.59 -31.33
N LYS A 160 -12.12 3.06 -31.31
CA LYS A 160 -13.05 3.21 -30.19
C LYS A 160 -12.51 2.56 -28.92
N LEU A 161 -11.94 1.36 -29.04
CA LEU A 161 -11.35 0.64 -27.92
C LEU A 161 -10.16 1.39 -27.33
N SER A 162 -9.23 1.86 -28.17
CA SER A 162 -8.08 2.67 -27.78
C SER A 162 -8.47 3.96 -27.09
N LYS A 163 -9.49 4.65 -27.61
CA LYS A 163 -10.02 5.87 -27.02
C LYS A 163 -10.64 5.61 -25.64
N SER A 164 -11.46 4.57 -25.51
CA SER A 164 -12.05 4.19 -24.21
C SER A 164 -10.99 3.84 -23.16
N LEU A 165 -9.90 3.19 -23.59
CA LEU A 165 -8.79 2.84 -22.72
C LEU A 165 -8.09 4.07 -22.15
N LEU A 166 -7.80 5.06 -23.01
CA LEU A 166 -7.13 6.30 -22.63
C LEU A 166 -8.03 7.21 -21.78
N ASP A 167 -9.25 7.45 -22.25
CA ASP A 167 -10.12 8.49 -21.69
C ASP A 167 -10.86 8.03 -20.43
N GLU A 168 -11.10 6.72 -20.29
CA GLU A 168 -11.88 6.18 -19.18
C GLU A 168 -11.04 5.31 -18.24
N ASP A 169 -10.48 4.20 -18.73
CA ASP A 169 -9.93 3.18 -17.83
C ASP A 169 -8.63 3.64 -17.17
N ILE A 170 -7.69 4.16 -17.96
CA ILE A 170 -6.42 4.69 -17.47
C ILE A 170 -6.68 5.85 -16.51
N LEU A 171 -7.62 6.75 -16.84
CA LEU A 171 -8.00 7.86 -15.98
C LEU A 171 -8.58 7.36 -14.63
N LYS A 172 -9.48 6.38 -14.66
CA LYS A 172 -10.05 5.77 -13.44
C LYS A 172 -8.96 5.14 -12.57
N LEU A 173 -8.05 4.35 -13.17
CA LEU A 173 -6.96 3.72 -12.45
C LEU A 173 -6.02 4.77 -11.85
N ARG A 174 -5.66 5.81 -12.62
CA ARG A 174 -4.80 6.90 -12.16
C ARG A 174 -5.39 7.58 -10.92
N ASN A 175 -6.65 7.98 -10.98
CA ASN A 175 -7.33 8.64 -9.86
C ASN A 175 -7.36 7.72 -8.61
N LYS A 176 -7.66 6.42 -8.80
CA LYS A 176 -7.66 5.45 -7.69
C LYS A 176 -6.29 5.28 -7.05
N LEU A 177 -5.22 5.27 -7.85
CA LEU A 177 -3.85 5.20 -7.33
C LEU A 177 -3.48 6.47 -6.56
N GLU A 178 -3.84 7.64 -7.09
CA GLU A 178 -3.63 8.92 -6.39
C GLU A 178 -4.35 8.97 -5.05
N ASP A 179 -5.62 8.54 -5.02
CA ASP A 179 -6.43 8.54 -3.79
C ASP A 179 -5.83 7.59 -2.75
N GLU A 180 -5.45 6.37 -3.13
CA GLU A 180 -4.79 5.44 -2.22
C GLU A 180 -3.43 5.97 -1.73
N PHE A 181 -2.67 6.64 -2.59
CA PHE A 181 -1.41 7.25 -2.21
C PHE A 181 -1.61 8.40 -1.20
N ARG A 182 -2.57 9.29 -1.46
CA ARG A 182 -2.92 10.41 -0.56
C ARG A 182 -3.44 9.93 0.79
N LYS A 183 -4.21 8.82 0.84
CA LYS A 183 -4.62 8.17 2.09
C LYS A 183 -3.43 7.69 2.91
N ILE A 184 -2.42 7.10 2.26
CA ILE A 184 -1.20 6.67 2.97
C ILE A 184 -0.42 7.87 3.52
N LEU A 185 -0.41 8.99 2.79
CA LEU A 185 0.21 10.24 3.25
C LEU A 185 -0.59 10.98 4.33
N GLY A 186 -1.85 10.60 4.60
CA GLY A 186 -2.72 11.27 5.56
C GLY A 186 -3.22 12.65 5.11
N VAL A 187 -3.42 12.85 3.80
CA VAL A 187 -3.88 14.12 3.21
C VAL A 187 -5.40 14.12 2.92
N ILE A 188 -6.09 13.00 3.17
CA ILE A 188 -7.54 12.79 3.02
C ILE A 188 -8.09 12.24 4.34
#